data_AF-A0A536EDY3-F1
#
_entry.id   AF-A0A536EDY3-F1
#
_cell.length_a   1.000
_cell.length_b   1.000
_cell.length_c   1.000
_cell.angle_alpha   90.00
_cell.angle_beta   90.00
_cell.angle_gamma   90.00
#
_symmetry.space_group_name_H-M   'P 1'
#
loop_
_entity.id
_entity.type
_entity.pdbx_description
1 polymer ?
#
loop_
_entity_poly.entity_id
_entity_poly.type
_entity_poly.pdbx_seq_one_letter_code
_entity_poly.pdbx_strand_id
1 'polypeptide(L)' 'MTVALLGVSDKTGLADFARGLRDCGVELIATDGTRAALQAAGIEARAVSELTGFPEMLDG' A
#
# COMPACT_ATOMS: atom_id res chain seq x y z
N MET A 1 -4.91 -15.73 -6.61
CA MET A 1 -4.72 -14.28 -6.72
C MET A 1 -3.83 -13.86 -5.56
N THR A 2 -2.71 -13.21 -5.85
CA THR A 2 -1.67 -12.90 -4.85
C THR A 2 -1.78 -11.45 -4.43
N VAL A 3 -1.67 -11.21 -3.12
CA VAL A 3 -1.79 -9.89 -2.49
C VAL A 3 -0.52 -9.57 -1.73
N ALA A 4 -0.08 -8.31 -1.77
CA ALA A 4 0.96 -7.78 -0.91
C ALA A 4 0.39 -6.68 0.00
N LEU A 5 0.60 -6.83 1.31
CA LEU A 5 0.32 -5.80 2.31
C LEU A 5 1.59 -4.98 2.55
N LEU A 6 1.52 -3.67 2.31
CA LEU A 6 2.64 -2.74 2.45
C LEU A 6 2.38 -1.79 3.63
N GLY A 7 3.26 -1.85 4.63
CA GLY A 7 3.22 -1.00 5.81
C GLY A 7 4.64 -0.71 6.26
N VAL A 8 5.24 0.36 5.74
CA VAL A 8 6.64 0.71 6.01
C VAL A 8 6.75 2.12 6.56
N SER A 9 7.67 2.38 7.48
CA SER A 9 7.93 3.74 7.98
C SER A 9 8.84 4.52 7.04
N ASP A 10 9.99 3.95 6.68
CA ASP A 10 10.89 4.47 5.65
C ASP A 10 10.30 4.17 4.25
N LYS A 11 10.23 5.20 3.40
CA LYS A 11 9.67 5.13 2.05
C LYS A 11 10.73 4.97 0.96
N THR A 12 12.00 4.89 1.34
CA THR A 12 13.12 4.70 0.41
C THR A 12 12.88 3.46 -0.45
N GLY A 13 12.84 3.64 -1.78
CA GLY A 13 12.64 2.55 -2.75
C GLY A 13 11.21 1.98 -2.84
N LEU A 14 10.25 2.47 -2.04
CA LEU A 14 8.89 1.91 -1.98
C LEU A 14 8.19 1.93 -3.36
N ALA A 15 8.31 3.03 -4.10
CA ALA A 15 7.61 3.19 -5.37
C ALA A 15 8.08 2.17 -6.42
N ASP A 16 9.39 1.96 -6.55
CA ASP A 16 9.94 1.02 -7.52
C ASP A 16 9.63 -0.43 -7.15
N PHE A 17 9.67 -0.74 -5.85
CA PHE A 17 9.24 -2.05 -5.34
C PHE A 17 7.77 -2.32 -5.66
N ALA A 18 6.88 -1.36 -5.40
CA ALA A 18 5.45 -1.50 -5.66
C ALA A 18 5.12 -1.63 -7.16
N ARG A 19 5.85 -0.93 -8.04
CA ARG A 19 5.73 -1.12 -9.50
C ARG A 19 6.11 -2.53 -9.91
N GLY A 20 7.24 -3.04 -9.43
CA GLY A 20 7.65 -4.42 -9.74
C GLY A 20 6.61 -5.47 -9.30
N LEU A 21 5.98 -5.27 -8.14
CA LEU A 21 4.88 -6.13 -7.68
C LEU A 21 3.66 -6.05 -8.63
N ARG A 22 3.30 -4.84 -9.06
CA ARG A 22 2.19 -4.61 -9.99
C ARG A 22 2.43 -5.26 -11.36
N ASP A 23 3.66 -5.18 -11.86
CA ASP A 23 4.09 -5.83 -13.10
C ASP A 23 4.02 -7.35 -13.01
N CYS A 24 4.22 -7.91 -11.80
CA CYS A 24 4.03 -9.33 -11.53
C CYS A 24 2.54 -9.73 -11.33
N GLY A 25 1.59 -8.80 -11.48
CA GLY A 25 0.17 -9.06 -11.28
C GLY A 25 -0.26 -9.16 -9.81
N VAL A 26 0.55 -8.64 -8.88
CA VAL A 26 0.22 -8.62 -7.45
C VAL A 26 -0.71 -7.43 -7.16
N GLU A 27 -1.77 -7.69 -6.39
CA GLU A 27 -2.63 -6.65 -5.84
C GLU A 27 -1.99 -6.00 -4.61
N LEU A 28 -2.02 -4.67 -4.55
CA LEU A 28 -1.42 -3.90 -3.47
C LEU A 28 -2.49 -3.44 -2.48
N ILE A 29 -2.24 -3.73 -1.21
CA ILE A 29 -2.96 -3.17 -0.06
C ILE A 29 -1.94 -2.44 0.81
N ALA A 30 -2.30 -1.29 1.36
CA ALA A 30 -1.38 -0.49 2.15
C ALA A 30 -2.05 0.17 3.36
N THR A 31 -1.27 0.38 4.44
CA THR A 31 -1.65 1.29 5.53
C THR A 31 -1.69 2.73 5.03
N ASP A 32 -2.42 3.63 5.69
CA ASP A 32 -2.69 4.97 5.14
C ASP A 32 -1.43 5.78 4.82
N GLY A 33 -0.43 5.78 5.71
CA GLY A 33 0.84 6.47 5.46
C GLY A 33 1.63 5.87 4.29
N THR A 34 1.55 4.56 4.07
CA THR A 34 2.19 3.87 2.94
C THR A 34 1.42 4.12 1.65
N ARG A 35 0.09 4.06 1.71
CA ARG A 35 -0.83 4.30 0.60
C ARG A 35 -0.69 5.73 0.07
N ALA A 36 -0.60 6.72 0.96
CA ALA A 36 -0.37 8.12 0.58
C ALA A 36 0.94 8.29 -0.20
N ALA A 37 2.02 7.65 0.23
CA ALA A 37 3.31 7.70 -0.47
C ALA A 37 3.24 7.03 -1.85
N LEU A 38 2.53 5.90 -1.97
CA LEU A 38 2.29 5.23 -3.26
C LEU A 38 1.43 6.07 -4.20
N GLN A 39 0.36 6.68 -3.68
CA GLN A 39 -0.54 7.53 -4.45
C GLN A 39 0.17 8.78 -4.98
N ALA A 40 1.06 9.40 -4.18
CA ALA A 40 1.91 10.50 -4.61
C ALA A 40 2.88 10.09 -5.75
N ALA A 41 3.24 8.81 -5.84
CA ALA A 41 4.04 8.24 -6.93
C ALA A 41 3.21 7.72 -8.12
N GLY A 42 1.89 7.94 -8.12
CA GLY A 42 0.96 7.48 -9.16
C GLY A 42 0.65 5.98 -9.12
N ILE A 43 0.86 5.33 -7.97
CA ILE A 43 0.65 3.88 -7.79
C ILE A 43 -0.59 3.66 -6.94
N GLU A 44 -1.58 2.96 -7.49
CA GLU A 44 -2.79 2.61 -6.76
C GLU A 44 -2.55 1.42 -5.81
N ALA A 45 -3.02 1.59 -4.57
CA ALA A 45 -3.10 0.54 -3.56
C ALA A 45 -4.40 0.72 -2.76
N ARG A 46 -5.06 -0.38 -2.45
CA ARG A 46 -6.27 -0.38 -1.62
C ARG A 46 -5.93 -0.12 -0.16
N ALA A 47 -6.84 0.51 0.57
CA ALA A 47 -6.65 0.71 2.00
C ALA A 47 -6.89 -0.60 2.78
N VAL A 48 -6.16 -0.80 3.88
CA VAL A 48 -6.44 -1.91 4.82
C VAL A 48 -7.87 -1.85 5.36
N SER A 49 -8.38 -0.65 5.60
CA SER A 49 -9.76 -0.42 6.08
C SER A 49 -10.84 -0.92 5.12
N GLU A 50 -10.57 -0.95 3.80
CA GLU A 50 -11.49 -1.55 2.82
C GLU A 50 -11.61 -3.06 2.96
N LEU A 51 -10.60 -3.73 3.52
CA LEU A 51 -10.61 -5.17 3.75
C LEU A 51 -11.23 -5.54 5.08
N THR A 52 -10.92 -4.76 6.12
CA THR A 52 -11.34 -5.06 7.49
C THR A 52 -12.72 -4.51 7.80
N GLY A 53 -13.14 -3.44 7.11
CA GLY A 53 -14.33 -2.65 7.46
C GLY A 53 -14.13 -1.77 8.71
N PHE A 54 -12.91 -1.72 9.26
CA PHE A 54 -12.57 -0.88 10.41
C PHE A 54 -11.76 0.33 9.94
N PRO A 55 -12.15 1.54 10.38
CA PRO A 55 -11.33 2.72 10.14
C PRO A 55 -10.01 2.63 10.91
N GLU A 56 -9.03 3.42 10.46
CA GLU A 56 -7.78 3.66 11.18
C GLU A 56 -8.06 4.32 12.54
N MET A 57 -7.29 3.95 13.57
CA MET A 57 -7.53 4.38 14.96
C MET A 57 -6.22 4.53 15.72
N LEU A 58 -6.17 5.51 16.64
CA LEU A 58 -5.03 5.78 17.53
C LEU A 58 -3.75 6.24 16.82
N ASP A 59 -3.89 7.03 15.73
CA ASP A 59 -2.80 7.60 14.93
C ASP A 59 -1.89 6.52 14.28
N GLY A 60 -2.48 5.40 13.85
CA GLY A 60 -1.80 4.27 13.21
C GLY A 60 -2.61 3.59 12.11
#